data_AF-A0A0R2LHL1-F1
#
_entry.id   AF-A0A0R2LHL1-F1
#
_cell.length_a   1.000
_cell.length_b   1.000
_cell.length_c   1.000
_cell.angle_alpha   90.00
_cell.angle_beta   90.00
_cell.angle_gamma   90.00
#
_symmetry.space_group_name_H-M   'P 1'
#
loop_
_entity.id
_entity.type
_entity.pdbx_description
1 polymer ?
#
loop_
_entity_poly.entity_id
_entity_poly.type
_entity_poly.pdbx_seq_one_letter_code
_entity_poly.pdbx_strand_id
1 'polypeptide(L)' 'MLALTSIFAYKKIQFFLRLSIYIVLGIVVLVFRSANKRKTRKRMDERTEYMMKHTEKNDEGKYPWEE' A
#
# COMPACT_ATOMS: atom_id res chain seq x y z
N MET A 1 -7.81 17.94 -45.09
CA MET A 1 -6.64 17.58 -44.25
C MET A 1 -6.84 17.95 -42.79
N LEU A 2 -7.09 19.24 -42.44
CA LEU A 2 -7.24 19.71 -41.05
C LEU A 2 -8.42 19.09 -40.25
N ALA A 3 -9.54 18.77 -40.91
CA ALA A 3 -10.69 18.16 -40.25
C ALA A 3 -10.48 16.66 -39.91
N LEU A 4 -9.69 15.95 -40.71
CA LEU A 4 -9.38 14.54 -40.44
C LEU A 4 -8.36 14.40 -39.30
N THR A 5 -7.38 15.31 -39.23
CA THR A 5 -6.39 15.35 -38.15
C THR A 5 -7.01 15.74 -36.82
N SER A 6 -7.98 16.67 -36.80
CA SER A 6 -8.69 17.03 -35.57
C SER A 6 -9.56 15.89 -35.04
N ILE A 7 -10.25 15.14 -35.91
CA ILE A 7 -11.05 13.96 -35.52
C ILE A 7 -10.16 12.84 -34.96
N PHE A 8 -9.01 12.57 -35.60
CA PHE A 8 -8.05 11.59 -35.11
C PHE A 8 -7.44 12.00 -33.77
N ALA A 9 -7.08 13.28 -33.61
CA ALA A 9 -6.59 13.83 -32.34
C ALA A 9 -7.65 13.67 -31.23
N TYR A 10 -8.92 13.98 -31.52
CA TYR A 10 -10.02 13.85 -30.56
C TYR A 10 -10.20 12.40 -30.08
N LYS A 11 -10.15 11.42 -31.00
CA LYS A 11 -10.25 10.00 -30.64
C LYS A 11 -9.05 9.50 -29.84
N LYS A 12 -7.83 9.97 -30.16
CA LYS A 12 -6.62 9.66 -29.39
C LYS A 12 -6.68 10.25 -27.99
N ILE A 13 -7.18 11.48 -27.85
CA ILE A 13 -7.38 12.16 -26.57
C ILE A 13 -8.41 11.45 -25.71
N GLN A 14 -9.52 10.99 -26.29
CA GLN A 14 -10.54 10.22 -25.57
C GLN A 14 -9.99 8.89 -25.03
N PHE A 15 -9.18 8.18 -25.82
CA PHE A 15 -8.53 6.95 -25.37
C PHE A 15 -7.49 7.22 -24.27
N PHE A 16 -6.69 8.28 -24.42
CA PHE A 16 -5.71 8.70 -23.43
C PHE A 16 -6.37 9.10 -22.10
N LEU A 17 -7.48 9.84 -22.13
CA LEU A 17 -8.29 10.16 -20.96
C LEU A 17 -8.85 8.91 -20.27
N ARG A 18 -9.33 7.93 -21.05
CA ARG A 18 -9.80 6.66 -20.48
C ARG A 18 -8.67 5.90 -19.81
N LEU A 19 -7.51 5.81 -20.46
CA LEU A 19 -6.33 5.12 -19.94
C LEU A 19 -5.77 5.82 -18.69
N SER A 20 -5.73 7.15 -18.68
CA SER A 20 -5.23 7.92 -17.54
C SER A 20 -6.10 7.72 -16.30
N ILE A 21 -7.43 7.63 -16.44
CA ILE A 21 -8.33 7.30 -15.34
C ILE A 21 -7.98 5.93 -14.73
N TYR A 22 -7.76 4.91 -15.56
CA TYR A 22 -7.37 3.58 -15.07
C TYR A 22 -5.99 3.58 -14.40
N ILE A 23 -5.02 4.33 -14.93
CA ILE A 23 -3.70 4.47 -14.32
C ILE A 23 -3.81 5.16 -12.95
N VAL A 24 -4.57 6.26 -12.87
CA VAL A 24 -4.80 6.99 -11.62
C VAL A 24 -5.47 6.08 -10.59
N LEU A 25 -6.52 5.33 -10.98
CA LEU A 25 -7.16 4.35 -10.10
C LEU A 25 -6.18 3.27 -9.61
N GLY A 26 -5.35 2.73 -10.50
CA GLY A 26 -4.32 1.75 -10.14
C GLY A 26 -3.32 2.30 -9.13
N ILE A 27 -2.82 3.52 -9.34
CA ILE A 27 -1.90 4.20 -8.43
C ILE A 27 -2.56 4.42 -7.06
N VAL A 28 -3.81 4.90 -7.04
CA VAL A 28 -4.55 5.12 -5.80
C VAL A 28 -4.69 3.83 -4.99
N VAL A 29 -5.07 2.73 -5.64
CA VAL A 29 -5.17 1.41 -4.99
C VAL A 29 -3.84 0.96 -4.41
N LEU A 30 -2.74 1.11 -5.15
CA LEU A 30 -1.40 0.74 -4.68
C LEU A 30 -0.94 1.60 -3.49
N VAL A 31 -1.18 2.90 -3.53
CA VAL A 31 -0.86 3.83 -2.43
C VAL A 31 -1.66 3.45 -1.20
N PHE A 32 -2.96 3.21 -1.33
CA PHE A 32 -3.82 2.83 -0.21
C PHE A 32 -3.42 1.48 0.38
N ARG A 33 -3.09 0.50 -0.47
CA ARG A 33 -2.57 -0.82 -0.05
C ARG A 33 -1.27 -0.68 0.74
N SER A 34 -0.35 0.16 0.27
CA SER A 34 0.93 0.42 0.93
C SER A 34 0.73 1.10 2.30
N ALA A 35 -0.14 2.11 2.36
CA ALA A 35 -0.50 2.78 3.60
C ALA A 35 -1.11 1.82 4.62
N ASN A 36 -2.00 0.92 4.18
CA ASN A 36 -2.64 -0.05 5.07
C ASN A 36 -1.65 -1.12 5.59
N LYS A 37 -0.69 -1.55 4.74
CA LYS A 37 0.39 -2.46 5.14
C LYS A 37 1.25 -1.84 6.25
N ARG A 38 1.60 -0.55 6.11
CA ARG A 38 2.39 0.18 7.12
C ARG A 38 1.65 0.29 8.46
N LYS A 39 0.36 0.66 8.43
CA LYS A 39 -0.48 0.73 9.65
C LYS A 39 -0.60 -0.61 10.36
N THR A 40 -0.72 -1.70 9.60
CA THR A 40 -0.87 -3.04 10.17
C THR A 40 0.44 -3.53 10.80
N ARG A 41 1.58 -3.28 10.15
CA ARG A 41 2.90 -3.59 10.74
C ARG A 41 3.13 -2.86 12.06
N LYS A 42 2.87 -1.54 12.09
CA LYS A 42 3.04 -0.76 13.32
C LYS A 42 2.21 -1.31 14.49
N ARG A 43 0.95 -1.68 14.25
CA ARG A 43 0.08 -2.29 15.28
C ARG A 43 0.58 -3.66 15.74
N MET A 44 1.11 -4.46 14.82
CA MET A 44 1.71 -5.76 15.15
C MET A 44 2.97 -5.59 16.00
N ASP A 45 3.82 -4.63 15.66
CA ASP A 45 5.06 -4.35 16.39
C ASP A 45 4.74 -3.83 17.80
N GLU A 46 3.83 -2.88 17.94
CA GLU A 46 3.38 -2.36 19.25
C GLU A 46 2.77 -3.46 20.13
N ARG A 47 1.96 -4.34 19.54
CA ARG A 47 1.38 -5.49 20.27
C ARG A 47 2.46 -6.50 20.67
N THR A 48 3.43 -6.73 19.81
CA THR A 48 4.56 -7.63 20.09
C THR A 48 5.41 -7.07 21.22
N GLU A 49 5.73 -5.78 21.17
CA GLU A 49 6.46 -5.08 22.23
C GLU A 49 5.71 -5.14 23.57
N TYR A 50 4.39 -4.93 23.55
CA TYR A 50 3.56 -5.06 24.74
C TYR A 50 3.62 -6.48 25.33
N MET A 51 3.47 -7.52 24.49
CA MET A 51 3.55 -8.90 24.92
C MET A 51 4.94 -9.20 25.51
N MET A 52 6.02 -8.85 24.82
CA MET A 52 7.39 -9.08 25.32
C MET A 52 7.68 -8.37 26.65
N LYS A 53 7.07 -7.22 26.91
CA LYS A 53 7.19 -6.50 28.20
C LYS A 53 6.39 -7.16 29.33
N HIS A 54 5.28 -7.80 29.02
CA HIS A 54 4.39 -8.43 30.01
C HIS A 54 4.63 -9.93 30.17
N THR A 55 5.39 -10.55 29.27
CA THR A 55 5.85 -11.94 29.44
C THR A 55 6.86 -11.97 30.57
N GLU A 56 6.57 -12.78 31.59
CA GLU A 56 7.48 -13.07 32.69
C GLU A 56 8.74 -13.75 32.13
N LYS A 57 9.90 -13.22 32.51
CA LYS A 57 11.21 -13.73 32.08
C LYS A 57 11.76 -14.63 33.18
N ASN A 58 12.43 -15.70 32.80
CA ASN A 58 13.05 -16.61 33.76
C ASN A 58 14.25 -15.93 34.45
N ASP A 59 14.78 -16.52 35.52
CA ASP A 59 15.82 -15.91 36.39
C ASP A 59 17.11 -15.50 35.64
N GLU A 60 17.36 -16.08 34.47
CA GLU A 60 18.47 -15.74 33.57
C GLU A 60 18.15 -14.60 32.57
N GLY A 61 16.94 -14.04 32.62
CA GLY A 61 16.46 -12.99 31.73
C GLY A 61 16.01 -13.46 30.33
N LYS A 62 15.96 -14.78 30.09
CA LYS A 62 15.49 -15.40 28.84
C LYS A 62 13.97 -15.44 28.74
N TYR A 63 13.45 -15.43 27.51
CA TYR A 63 12.02 -15.65 27.27
C TYR A 63 11.65 -17.14 27.34
N PRO A 64 10.40 -17.51 27.69
CA PRO A 64 9.99 -18.90 27.91
C PRO A 64 10.02 -19.82 26.67
N TRP A 65 10.32 -19.29 25.48
CA TRP A 65 10.51 -20.06 24.24
C TRP A 65 11.97 -20.09 23.76
N GLU A 66 12.89 -19.51 24.53
CA GLU A 66 14.35 -19.52 24.27
C GLU A 66 15.07 -20.63 25.08
N GLU A 67 14.31 -21.45 25.83
CA GLU A 67 14.79 -22.63 26.54
C GLU A 67 14.99 -23.85 25.62
#